data_AF-A0A918QUQ2-F1
#
_entry.id   AF-A0A918QUQ2-F1
#
_cell.length_a   1.000
_cell.length_b   1.000
_cell.length_c   1.000
_cell.angle_alpha   90.00
_cell.angle_beta   90.00
_cell.angle_gamma   90.00
#
_symmetry.space_group_name_H-M   'P 1'
#
loop_
_entity.id
_entity.type
_entity.pdbx_description
1 polymer ?
#
loop_
_entity_poly.entity_id
_entity_poly.type
_entity_poly.pdbx_seq_one_letter_code
_entity_poly.pdbx_strand_id
1 'polypeptide(L)'
;MLNLVPRHEEIVARILGNDYSRLLTILIGLAEIVMAIWILTKFKSKLNAIFQMVVVATMNIIEFIAVPDLLLWGKLNIIFAFLFIGLVYYNEFVLNKKPNSPITI
;
A
#
# COMPACT_ATOMS: atom_id res chain seq x y z
N MET A 1 -18.61 -13.49 -13.74
CA MET A 1 -18.92 -12.35 -12.85
C MET A 1 -17.67 -12.09 -12.00
N LEU A 2 -16.90 -11.05 -12.30
CA LEU A 2 -15.85 -10.62 -11.38
C LEU A 2 -16.57 -10.08 -10.15
N ASN A 3 -16.66 -10.88 -9.09
CA ASN A 3 -17.06 -10.44 -7.78
C ASN A 3 -16.05 -9.36 -7.36
N LEU A 4 -16.33 -8.08 -7.67
CA LEU A 4 -15.74 -6.92 -7.00
C LEU A 4 -16.27 -6.86 -5.55
N VAL A 5 -16.32 -8.01 -4.88
CA VAL A 5 -16.56 -8.06 -3.45
C VAL A 5 -15.39 -7.29 -2.85
N PRO A 6 -15.63 -6.18 -2.15
CA PRO A 6 -14.56 -5.40 -1.55
C PRO A 6 -13.87 -6.31 -0.54
N ARG A 7 -12.76 -6.94 -0.94
CA ARG A 7 -12.03 -7.90 -0.09
C ARG A 7 -11.64 -7.27 1.23
N HIS A 8 -11.34 -5.97 1.21
CA HIS A 8 -11.08 -5.20 2.42
C HIS A 8 -12.30 -5.15 3.36
N GLU A 9 -13.53 -5.07 2.83
CA GLU A 9 -14.75 -5.14 3.66
C GLU A 9 -14.91 -6.54 4.27
N GLU A 10 -14.62 -7.61 3.55
CA GLU A 10 -14.66 -8.98 4.10
C GLU A 10 -13.56 -9.23 5.15
N ILE A 11 -12.34 -8.72 4.93
CA ILE A 11 -11.23 -8.83 5.89
C ILE A 11 -11.57 -8.06 7.16
N VAL A 12 -12.03 -6.80 7.05
CA VAL A 12 -12.35 -5.99 8.21
C VAL A 12 -13.60 -6.51 8.92
N ALA A 13 -14.60 -7.03 8.19
CA ALA A 13 -15.77 -7.67 8.82
C ALA A 13 -15.40 -8.91 9.63
N ARG A 14 -14.41 -9.70 9.16
CA ARG A 14 -13.90 -10.87 9.91
C ARG A 14 -13.12 -10.50 11.16
N ILE A 15 -12.40 -9.36 11.17
CA ILE A 15 -11.59 -8.92 12.31
C ILE A 15 -12.40 -8.11 13.33
N LEU A 16 -13.26 -7.21 12.87
CA LEU A 16 -13.85 -6.14 13.68
C LEU A 16 -15.39 -6.22 13.78
N GLY A 17 -16.02 -7.14 13.03
CA GLY A 17 -17.47 -7.19 12.89
C GLY A 17 -18.00 -6.23 11.82
N ASN A 18 -19.16 -6.57 11.25
CA ASN A 18 -19.71 -5.93 10.06
C ASN A 18 -19.97 -4.42 10.21
N ASP A 19 -20.23 -3.94 11.42
CA ASP A 19 -20.61 -2.54 11.69
C ASP A 19 -19.47 -1.54 11.49
N TYR A 20 -18.22 -1.92 11.76
CA TYR A 20 -17.06 -1.04 11.58
C TYR A 20 -16.32 -1.25 10.25
N SER A 21 -16.65 -2.32 9.52
CA SER A 21 -15.96 -2.71 8.29
C SER A 21 -16.04 -1.66 7.20
N ARG A 22 -17.24 -1.09 6.98
CA ARG A 22 -17.45 -0.08 5.96
C ARG A 22 -16.70 1.22 6.25
N LEU A 23 -16.70 1.67 7.51
CA LEU A 23 -16.10 2.93 7.91
C LEU A 23 -14.57 2.86 7.80
N LEU A 24 -13.96 1.73 8.21
CA LEU A 24 -12.53 1.48 8.03
C LEU A 24 -12.15 1.36 6.55
N THR A 25 -12.95 0.67 5.73
CA THR A 25 -12.68 0.52 4.29
C THR A 25 -12.67 1.87 3.58
N ILE A 26 -13.60 2.76 3.93
CA ILE A 26 -13.63 4.13 3.40
C ILE A 26 -12.39 4.92 3.86
N LEU A 27 -12.00 4.82 5.14
CA LEU A 27 -10.81 5.49 5.65
C LEU A 27 -9.53 5.03 4.95
N ILE A 28 -9.41 3.73 4.67
CA ILE A 28 -8.29 3.16 3.91
C ILE A 28 -8.25 3.72 2.49
N GLY A 29 -9.39 3.73 1.78
CA GLY A 29 -9.46 4.30 0.43
C GLY A 29 -9.15 5.80 0.39
N LEU A 30 -9.57 6.54 1.42
CA LEU A 30 -9.27 7.97 1.55
C LEU A 30 -7.78 8.21 1.84
N ALA A 31 -7.16 7.36 2.67
CA ALA A 31 -5.71 7.38 2.90
C ALA A 31 -4.92 7.08 1.61
N GLU A 32 -5.39 6.17 0.76
CA GLU A 32 -4.80 5.90 -0.56
C GLU A 32 -4.85 7.11 -1.49
N ILE A 33 -5.99 7.81 -1.56
CA ILE A 33 -6.13 9.02 -2.39
C ILE A 33 -5.16 10.11 -1.91
N VAL A 34 -5.05 10.31 -0.59
CA VAL A 34 -4.10 11.28 -0.02
C VAL A 34 -2.66 10.90 -0.35
N MET A 35 -2.29 9.62 -0.23
CA MET A 35 -0.96 9.14 -0.61
C MET A 35 -0.68 9.29 -2.11
N ALA A 36 -1.68 9.10 -2.96
CA ALA A 36 -1.56 9.28 -4.42
C ALA A 36 -1.31 10.76 -4.79
N ILE A 37 -2.04 11.68 -4.17
CA ILE A 37 -1.84 13.13 -4.34
C ILE A 37 -0.44 13.53 -3.81
N TRP A 38 0.00 12.95 -2.70
CA TRP A 38 1.32 13.20 -2.13
C TRP A 38 2.45 12.72 -3.05
N ILE A 39 2.32 11.53 -3.65
CA ILE A 39 3.25 11.03 -4.68
C ILE A 39 3.33 11.99 -5.88
N LEU A 40 2.18 12.48 -6.37
CA LEU A 40 2.12 13.39 -7.52
C LEU A 40 2.82 14.72 -7.23
N THR A 41 2.76 15.19 -5.98
CA THR A 41 3.38 16.44 -5.55
C THR A 41 4.91 16.30 -5.37
N LYS A 42 5.46 15.08 -5.33
CA LYS A 42 6.89 14.77 -5.06
C LYS A 42 7.46 15.42 -3.79
N PHE A 43 6.61 15.93 -2.91
CA PHE A 43 7.03 16.66 -1.73
C PHE A 43 7.53 15.69 -0.66
N LYS A 44 8.84 15.72 -0.35
CA LYS A 44 9.49 14.78 0.61
C LYS A 44 9.17 13.31 0.29
N SER A 45 9.30 12.97 -0.98
CA SER A 45 8.94 11.69 -1.59
C SER A 45 9.50 10.44 -0.85
N LYS A 46 10.66 10.55 -0.18
CA LYS A 46 11.20 9.52 0.73
C LYS A 46 10.31 9.17 1.92
N LEU A 47 9.71 10.17 2.59
CA LEU A 47 8.82 9.96 3.74
C LEU A 47 7.53 9.29 3.31
N ASN A 48 6.99 9.70 2.15
CA ASN A 48 5.79 9.09 1.59
C ASN A 48 6.02 7.63 1.20
N ALA A 49 7.17 7.30 0.59
CA ALA A 49 7.53 5.91 0.31
C ALA A 49 7.69 5.06 1.57
N ILE A 50 8.30 5.59 2.63
CA ILE A 50 8.36 4.87 3.91
C ILE A 50 6.95 4.59 4.43
N PHE A 51 6.07 5.60 4.41
CA PHE A 51 4.67 5.43 4.81
C PHE A 51 3.95 4.37 3.95
N GLN A 52 4.12 4.43 2.64
CA GLN A 52 3.52 3.48 1.71
C GLN A 52 4.03 2.05 1.94
N MET A 53 5.33 1.87 2.15
CA MET A 53 5.92 0.57 2.48
C MET A 53 5.37 0.02 3.81
N VAL A 54 5.26 0.87 4.85
CA VAL A 54 4.69 0.46 6.14
C VAL A 54 3.22 0.09 6.00
N VAL A 55 2.41 0.91 5.34
CA VAL A 55 0.97 0.65 5.14
C VAL A 55 0.75 -0.65 4.37
N VAL A 56 1.48 -0.86 3.27
CA VAL A 56 1.40 -2.09 2.48
C VAL A 56 1.82 -3.30 3.32
N ALA A 57 2.92 -3.20 4.08
CA ALA A 57 3.37 -4.29 4.95
C ALA A 57 2.35 -4.61 6.05
N THR A 58 1.80 -3.59 6.73
CA THR A 58 0.79 -3.77 7.77
C THR A 58 -0.46 -4.43 7.23
N MET A 59 -0.99 -3.96 6.09
CA MET A 59 -2.17 -4.54 5.46
C MET A 59 -1.93 -6.00 5.04
N ASN A 60 -0.76 -6.30 4.47
CA ASN A 60 -0.43 -7.67 4.04
C ASN A 60 -0.24 -8.62 5.22
N ILE A 61 0.33 -8.16 6.35
CA ILE A 61 0.45 -8.95 7.58
C ILE A 61 -0.94 -9.24 8.17
N ILE A 62 -1.80 -8.23 8.24
CA ILE A 62 -3.18 -8.39 8.73
C ILE A 62 -3.93 -9.39 7.85
N GLU A 63 -3.84 -9.26 6.53
CA GLU A 63 -4.42 -10.19 5.55
C GLU A 63 -3.94 -11.63 5.75
N PHE A 64 -2.63 -11.81 5.94
CA PHE A 64 -2.01 -13.12 6.13
C PHE A 64 -2.48 -13.83 7.40
N ILE A 65 -2.70 -13.07 8.49
CA ILE A 65 -3.12 -13.61 9.79
C ILE A 65 -4.63 -13.83 9.84
N ALA A 66 -5.41 -12.84 9.40
CA ALA A 66 -6.85 -12.81 9.60
C ALA A 66 -7.62 -13.62 8.57
N VAL A 67 -7.21 -13.59 7.29
CA VAL A 67 -7.97 -14.25 6.24
C VAL A 67 -7.08 -14.84 5.14
N PRO A 68 -6.17 -15.76 5.47
CA PRO A 68 -5.28 -16.40 4.49
C PRO A 68 -6.05 -17.08 3.34
N ASP A 69 -7.29 -17.48 3.56
CA ASP A 69 -8.17 -18.13 2.58
C ASP A 69 -8.79 -17.17 1.53
N LEU A 70 -8.83 -15.85 1.79
CA LEU A 70 -9.40 -14.84 0.86
C LEU A 70 -8.36 -14.19 -0.05
N LEU A 71 -7.07 -14.41 0.22
CA LEU A 71 -5.99 -13.88 -0.60
C LEU A 71 -6.08 -14.53 -1.99
N LEU A 72 -6.06 -13.70 -3.04
CA LEU A 72 -6.13 -14.12 -4.46
C LEU A 72 -5.20 -15.29 -4.79
N TRP A 73 -4.06 -15.36 -4.10
CA TRP A 73 -3.03 -16.38 -4.27
C TRP A 73 -2.59 -17.01 -2.95
N GLY A 74 -3.42 -16.91 -1.89
CA GLY A 74 -3.04 -17.33 -0.54
C GLY A 74 -1.76 -16.64 -0.07
N LYS A 75 -0.83 -17.40 0.51
CA LYS A 75 0.45 -16.90 1.04
C LYS A 75 1.34 -16.21 0.00
N LEU A 76 1.13 -16.42 -1.31
CA LEU A 76 1.93 -15.77 -2.36
C LEU A 76 1.69 -14.26 -2.45
N ASN A 77 0.62 -13.72 -1.84
CA ASN A 77 0.36 -12.27 -1.80
C ASN A 77 1.51 -11.49 -1.12
N ILE A 78 2.25 -12.13 -0.21
CA ILE A 78 3.43 -11.54 0.44
C ILE A 78 4.57 -11.29 -0.55
N ILE A 79 4.70 -12.13 -1.59
CA ILE A 79 5.74 -11.97 -2.64
C ILE A 79 5.44 -10.72 -3.47
N PHE A 80 4.16 -10.51 -3.81
CA PHE A 80 3.72 -9.30 -4.51
C PHE A 80 3.91 -8.05 -3.66
N ALA A 81 3.63 -8.10 -2.36
CA ALA A 81 3.91 -7.01 -1.43
C ALA A 81 5.41 -6.68 -1.36
N PHE A 82 6.28 -7.70 -1.28
CA PHE A 82 7.72 -7.51 -1.32
C PHE A 82 8.22 -6.91 -2.63
N LEU A 83 7.69 -7.36 -3.77
CA LEU A 83 7.97 -6.77 -5.08
C LEU A 83 7.56 -5.30 -5.13
N PHE A 84 6.38 -4.96 -4.61
CA PHE A 84 5.88 -3.60 -4.58
C PHE A 84 6.74 -2.69 -3.70
N ILE A 85 7.10 -3.14 -2.49
CA ILE A 85 8.02 -2.45 -1.58
C ILE A 85 9.38 -2.23 -2.25
N GLY A 86 9.92 -3.25 -2.93
CA GLY A 86 11.17 -3.15 -3.67
C GLY A 86 11.11 -2.15 -4.82
N LEU A 87 9.99 -2.10 -5.54
CA LEU A 87 9.75 -1.13 -6.62
C LEU A 87 9.65 0.30 -6.10
N VAL A 88 8.91 0.52 -5.01
CA VAL A 88 8.81 1.82 -4.34
C VAL A 88 10.19 2.28 -3.84
N TYR A 89 10.95 1.37 -3.22
CA TYR A 89 12.32 1.65 -2.79
C TYR A 89 13.23 2.00 -3.97
N TYR A 90 13.19 1.23 -5.05
CA TYR A 90 14.01 1.49 -6.24
C TYR A 90 13.65 2.84 -6.88
N ASN A 91 12.36 3.14 -7.02
CA ASN A 91 11.89 4.39 -7.60
C ASN A 91 12.37 5.60 -6.77
N GLU A 92 12.19 5.56 -5.45
CA GLU A 92 12.57 6.69 -4.59
C GLU A 92 14.07 6.81 -4.32
N PHE A 93 14.78 5.71 -4.13
CA PHE A 93 16.19 5.77 -3.74
C PHE A 93 17.16 5.69 -4.91
N VAL A 94 16.79 5.04 -6.02
CA VAL A 94 17.65 4.89 -7.20
C VAL A 94 17.28 5.91 -8.27
N LEU A 95 16.00 6.07 -8.59
CA LEU A 95 15.55 6.95 -9.68
C LEU A 95 15.51 8.43 -9.29
N ASN A 96 15.20 8.74 -8.03
CA ASN A 96 15.19 10.12 -7.51
C ASN A 96 16.58 10.63 -7.11
N LYS A 97 17.64 9.88 -7.39
CA LYS A 97 19.03 10.33 -7.26
C LYS A 97 19.28 11.33 -8.39
N LYS A 98 18.85 12.59 -8.20
CA LYS A 98 19.20 13.68 -9.10
C LYS A 98 20.72 13.63 -9.32
N PRO A 99 21.22 13.55 -10.56
CA PRO A 99 22.59 13.96 -10.81
C PRO A 99 22.64 15.43 -10.39
N ASN A 100 23.33 15.71 -9.29
CA ASN A 100 23.83 17.05 -9.07
C ASN A 100 24.82 17.29 -10.21
N SER A 101 24.33 17.74 -11.36
CA SER A 101 25.19 18.36 -12.35
C SER A 101 25.69 19.64 -11.68
N PRO A 102 26.98 19.77 -11.36
CA PRO A 102 27.51 21.08 -11.03
C PRO A 102 27.25 21.94 -12.26
N ILE A 103 26.52 23.04 -12.06
CA ILE A 103 26.37 24.08 -13.07
C ILE A 103 27.78 24.65 -13.22
N THR A 104 28.46 24.29 -14.30
CA THR A 104 29.69 24.96 -14.74
C THR A 104 29.27 26.31 -15.31
N ILE A 105 29.61 27.40 -14.61
CA ILE A 105 29.69 28.76 -15.16
C ILE A 105 31.14 29.19 -15.01
#